data_AF-A0AAW2ZLR6-F1
#
_entry.id   AF-A0AAW2ZLR6-F1
#
_cell.length_a   1.000
_cell.length_b   1.000
_cell.length_c   1.000
_cell.angle_alpha   90.00
_cell.angle_beta   90.00
_cell.angle_gamma   90.00
#
_symmetry.space_group_name_H-M   'P 1'
#
loop_
_entity.id
_entity.type
_entity.pdbx_description
1 polymer ?
#
loop_
_entity_poly.entity_id
_entity_poly.type
_entity_poly.pdbx_seq_one_letter_code
_entity_poly.pdbx_strand_id
1 'polypeptide(L)'
;MSTIQMDLVVSDVRDVCHKTLENLPVSKDLPRLGRNFTCYSYEGGECKEKSFTADKAKDPIPLVVYKLIGYLSDALKYTHNTPFSEENFNNDVNMSIHESLTKYLSTHFGEKTRVVNLLKTCNQSPVIAALFHIRTALSKIDINFKDCRGQWFLHFHTGKDHDKPQITQRRMEQVYKMAPDNTRLLNLFKFEWELLFVFNSVECQVIEKVSLNLLRVDFSGEGMELPENDRKDYENRIRSTFDKCSACTNIQFA
;
A
#
# COMPACT_ATOMS: atom_id res chain seq x y z
N MET A 1 -17.78 -21.11 -5.31
CA MET A 1 -16.71 -20.43 -4.54
C MET A 1 -16.72 -18.97 -4.94
N SER A 2 -16.63 -18.05 -3.98
CA SER A 2 -16.55 -16.62 -4.27
C SER A 2 -15.08 -16.26 -4.47
N THR A 3 -14.74 -15.60 -5.58
CA THR A 3 -13.37 -15.18 -5.90
C THR A 3 -13.33 -13.66 -6.07
N ILE A 4 -12.19 -13.05 -5.75
CA ILE A 4 -11.97 -11.63 -6.00
C ILE A 4 -11.88 -11.40 -7.52
N GLN A 5 -12.66 -10.46 -8.05
CA GLN A 5 -12.67 -10.11 -9.47
C GLN A 5 -11.48 -9.19 -9.79
N MET A 6 -10.33 -9.78 -10.09
CA MET A 6 -9.08 -9.04 -10.32
C MET A 6 -9.14 -8.09 -11.52
N ASP A 7 -9.96 -8.37 -12.51
CA ASP A 7 -10.24 -7.49 -13.65
C ASP A 7 -10.85 -6.15 -13.20
N LEU A 8 -11.79 -6.19 -12.25
CA LEU A 8 -12.39 -5.00 -11.66
C LEU A 8 -11.40 -4.26 -10.74
N VAL A 9 -10.62 -4.99 -9.94
CA VAL A 9 -9.53 -4.41 -9.13
C VAL A 9 -8.54 -3.64 -10.02
N VAL A 10 -8.11 -4.25 -11.13
CA VAL A 10 -7.20 -3.63 -12.10
C VAL A 10 -7.85 -2.41 -12.76
N SER A 11 -9.14 -2.46 -13.06
CA SER A 11 -9.87 -1.32 -13.62
C SER A 11 -9.88 -0.13 -12.65
N ASP A 12 -10.24 -0.35 -11.39
CA ASP A 12 -10.30 0.72 -10.39
C ASP A 12 -8.90 1.27 -10.07
N VAL A 13 -7.88 0.42 -10.01
CA VAL A 13 -6.48 0.86 -9.86
C VAL A 13 -6.06 1.72 -11.06
N ARG A 14 -6.45 1.34 -12.30
CA ARG A 14 -6.17 2.14 -13.49
C ARG A 14 -6.80 3.54 -13.37
N ASP A 15 -8.05 3.61 -12.92
CA ASP A 15 -8.73 4.89 -12.71
C ASP A 15 -8.01 5.75 -11.66
N VAL A 16 -7.43 5.13 -10.63
CA VAL A 16 -6.57 5.84 -9.67
C VAL A 16 -5.27 6.33 -10.31
N CYS A 17 -4.60 5.52 -11.12
CA CYS A 17 -3.36 5.89 -11.82
C CYS A 17 -3.54 7.03 -12.83
N HIS A 18 -4.73 7.15 -13.43
CA HIS A 18 -5.06 8.25 -14.35
C HIS A 18 -5.42 9.56 -13.65
N LYS A 19 -5.61 9.58 -12.33
CA LYS A 19 -5.86 10.82 -11.59
C LYS A 19 -4.59 11.65 -11.50
N THR A 20 -4.78 12.97 -11.50
CA THR A 20 -3.70 13.90 -11.22
C THR A 20 -3.33 13.87 -9.74
N LEU A 21 -2.13 14.34 -9.39
CA LEU A 21 -1.66 14.41 -8.01
C LEU A 21 -2.59 15.25 -7.12
N GLU A 22 -3.17 16.32 -7.66
CA GLU A 22 -4.16 17.18 -6.98
C GLU A 22 -5.46 16.44 -6.64
N ASN A 23 -5.83 15.44 -7.45
CA ASN A 23 -7.04 14.65 -7.28
C ASN A 23 -6.80 13.36 -6.47
N LEU A 24 -5.60 13.19 -5.91
CA LEU A 24 -5.24 12.06 -5.08
C LEU A 24 -4.85 12.53 -3.68
N PRO A 25 -5.16 11.75 -2.63
CA PRO A 25 -4.81 12.11 -1.25
C PRO A 25 -3.33 11.90 -0.93
N VAL A 26 -2.42 11.93 -1.92
CA VAL A 26 -0.97 11.66 -1.73
C VAL A 26 -0.40 12.59 -0.66
N SER A 27 -0.68 13.88 -0.74
CA SER A 27 -0.14 14.86 0.22
C SER A 27 -0.74 14.80 1.63
N LYS A 28 -1.89 14.16 1.77
CA LYS A 28 -2.53 13.88 3.06
C LYS A 28 -2.04 12.56 3.66
N ASP A 29 -1.89 11.54 2.81
CA ASP A 29 -1.54 10.19 3.21
C ASP A 29 -0.04 10.02 3.45
N LEU A 30 0.81 10.62 2.61
CA LEU A 30 2.25 10.46 2.72
C LEU A 30 2.80 10.91 4.08
N PRO A 31 2.41 12.06 4.67
CA PRO A 31 2.82 12.42 6.03
C PRO A 31 2.30 11.47 7.10
N ARG A 32 1.09 10.92 6.93
CA ARG A 32 0.46 9.98 7.87
C ARG A 32 1.13 8.61 7.83
N LEU A 33 1.53 8.17 6.65
CA LEU A 33 2.05 6.83 6.37
C LEU A 33 3.57 6.80 6.28
N GLY A 34 4.25 7.95 6.26
CA GLY A 34 5.71 8.03 6.16
C GLY A 34 6.41 7.18 7.22
N ARG A 35 5.85 7.12 8.44
CA ARG A 35 6.35 6.26 9.52
C ARG A 35 6.08 4.77 9.34
N ASN A 36 5.14 4.40 8.48
CA ASN A 36 4.85 3.00 8.14
C ASN A 36 5.48 2.59 6.81
N PHE A 37 6.27 3.49 6.20
CA PHE A 37 7.00 3.23 4.99
C PHE A 37 8.31 2.49 5.31
N THR A 38 8.57 1.42 4.58
CA THR A 38 9.80 0.64 4.68
C THR A 38 10.39 0.46 3.29
N CYS A 39 11.68 0.74 3.15
CA CYS A 39 12.37 0.65 1.87
C CYS A 39 13.30 -0.56 1.86
N TYR A 40 13.36 -1.25 0.72
CA TYR A 40 14.18 -2.43 0.53
C TYR A 40 15.03 -2.31 -0.73
N SER A 41 16.32 -2.65 -0.62
CA SER A 41 17.22 -2.80 -1.76
C SER A 41 17.73 -4.23 -1.89
N TYR A 42 17.92 -4.69 -3.12
CA TYR A 42 18.62 -5.95 -3.37
C TYR A 42 20.12 -5.68 -3.44
N GLU A 43 20.91 -6.31 -2.57
CA GLU A 43 22.36 -6.15 -2.54
C GLU A 43 23.01 -7.52 -2.36
N GLY A 44 23.85 -7.93 -3.31
CA GLY A 44 24.51 -9.24 -3.26
C GLY A 44 23.55 -10.43 -3.31
N GLY A 45 22.38 -10.28 -3.95
CA GLY A 45 21.36 -11.33 -4.07
C GLY A 45 20.37 -11.41 -2.91
N GLU A 46 20.53 -10.59 -1.87
CA GLU A 46 19.64 -10.54 -0.71
C GLU A 46 18.82 -9.24 -0.70
N CYS A 47 17.53 -9.33 -0.34
CA CYS A 47 16.68 -8.17 -0.12
C CYS A 47 16.90 -7.65 1.31
N LYS A 48 17.45 -6.44 1.46
CA LYS A 48 17.75 -5.83 2.76
C LYS A 48 16.92 -4.58 2.97
N GLU A 49 16.42 -4.41 4.19
CA GLU A 49 15.80 -3.16 4.61
C GLU A 49 16.85 -2.03 4.62
N LYS A 50 16.49 -0.88 4.08
CA LYS A 50 17.30 0.33 4.07
C LYS A 50 16.55 1.45 4.76
N SER A 51 17.10 1.92 5.86
CA SER A 51 16.57 3.10 6.52
C SER A 51 16.86 4.34 5.67
N PHE A 52 15.86 5.21 5.53
CA PHE A 52 16.00 6.53 4.91
C PHE A 52 16.12 7.65 5.95
N THR A 53 15.89 7.36 7.24
CA THR A 53 16.12 8.31 8.34
C THR A 53 16.93 7.67 9.47
N ALA A 54 17.39 8.48 10.43
CA ALA A 54 18.13 7.97 11.59
C ALA A 54 17.19 7.30 12.61
N ASP A 55 16.05 7.93 12.91
CA ASP A 55 15.04 7.39 13.82
C ASP A 55 13.64 7.88 13.41
N LYS A 56 13.04 7.17 12.46
CA LYS A 56 11.71 7.49 11.88
C LYS A 56 10.61 7.68 12.94
N ALA A 57 10.74 7.07 14.12
CA ALA A 57 9.77 7.20 15.21
C ALA A 57 9.90 8.55 15.94
N LYS A 58 11.12 9.09 16.05
CA LYS A 58 11.39 10.37 16.73
C LYS A 58 11.49 11.56 15.77
N ASP A 59 11.87 11.30 14.53
CA ASP A 59 12.08 12.35 13.53
C ASP A 59 10.77 13.12 13.25
N PRO A 60 10.86 14.45 13.05
CA PRO A 60 9.71 15.26 12.66
C PRO A 60 9.19 14.80 11.29
N ILE A 61 7.85 14.77 11.13
CA ILE A 61 7.21 14.27 9.91
C ILE A 61 7.71 14.97 8.62
N PRO A 62 7.93 16.31 8.57
CA PRO A 62 8.54 16.94 7.41
C PRO A 62 9.86 16.30 6.99
N LEU A 63 10.76 16.03 7.94
CA LEU A 63 12.05 15.39 7.68
C LEU A 63 11.87 13.96 7.16
N VAL A 64 10.96 13.19 7.76
CA VAL A 64 10.65 11.82 7.32
C VAL A 64 10.18 11.81 5.86
N VAL A 65 9.27 12.71 5.50
CA VAL A 65 8.75 12.81 4.12
C VAL A 65 9.83 13.27 3.15
N TYR A 66 10.61 14.30 3.50
CA TYR A 66 11.73 14.78 2.69
C TYR A 66 12.73 13.66 2.41
N LYS A 67 13.19 12.96 3.46
CA LYS A 67 14.16 11.87 3.33
C LYS A 67 13.59 10.68 2.55
N LEU A 68 12.30 10.38 2.69
CA LEU A 68 11.63 9.34 1.90
C LEU A 68 11.64 9.72 0.40
N ILE A 69 11.24 10.93 0.05
CA ILE A 69 11.24 11.41 -1.35
C ILE A 69 12.67 11.39 -1.91
N GLY A 70 13.67 11.81 -1.15
CA GLY A 70 15.07 11.73 -1.53
C GLY A 70 15.52 10.30 -1.81
N TYR A 71 15.26 9.39 -0.88
CA TYR A 71 15.58 7.97 -1.05
C TYR A 71 14.92 7.38 -2.31
N LEU A 72 13.63 7.65 -2.52
CA LEU A 72 12.91 7.17 -3.70
C LEU A 72 13.48 7.76 -5.00
N SER A 73 13.89 9.03 -4.98
CA SER A 73 14.51 9.69 -6.13
C SER A 73 15.84 9.02 -6.49
N ASP A 74 16.71 8.79 -5.50
CA ASP A 74 17.98 8.12 -5.69
C ASP A 74 17.80 6.67 -6.17
N ALA A 75 16.91 5.93 -5.52
CA ALA A 75 16.60 4.54 -5.85
C ALA A 75 16.02 4.39 -7.26
N LEU A 76 15.26 5.38 -7.72
CA LEU A 76 14.71 5.44 -9.07
C LEU A 76 15.66 6.13 -10.07
N LYS A 77 16.91 6.44 -9.69
CA LYS A 77 17.90 7.11 -10.56
C LYS A 77 17.35 8.44 -11.14
N TYR A 78 16.51 9.14 -10.38
CA TYR A 78 15.90 10.39 -10.80
C TYR A 78 16.92 11.53 -10.71
N THR A 79 17.11 12.27 -11.80
CA THR A 79 17.97 13.45 -11.81
C THR A 79 17.12 14.69 -11.61
N HIS A 80 17.39 15.43 -10.54
CA HIS A 80 16.67 16.66 -10.26
C HIS A 80 17.17 17.81 -11.14
N ASN A 81 16.25 18.56 -11.73
CA ASN A 81 16.59 19.79 -12.46
C ASN A 81 16.98 20.94 -11.53
N THR A 82 16.49 20.90 -10.28
CA THR A 82 16.80 21.87 -9.23
C THR A 82 17.40 21.15 -8.02
N PRO A 83 18.30 21.78 -7.24
CA PRO A 83 18.84 21.16 -6.04
C PRO A 83 17.73 20.69 -5.08
N PHE A 84 17.67 19.38 -4.84
CA PHE A 84 16.82 18.80 -3.82
C PHE A 84 17.51 18.98 -2.47
N SER A 85 17.09 20.00 -1.72
CA SER A 85 17.63 20.33 -0.41
C SER A 85 16.52 20.39 0.65
N GLU A 86 16.90 20.12 1.89
CA GLU A 86 16.00 20.15 3.03
C GLU A 86 15.50 21.57 3.30
N GLU A 87 16.35 22.56 3.07
CA GLU A 87 15.99 23.98 3.18
C GLU A 87 14.89 24.37 2.19
N ASN A 88 15.03 24.00 0.91
CA ASN A 88 13.99 24.27 -0.10
C ASN A 88 12.69 23.56 0.28
N PHE A 89 12.76 22.30 0.70
CA PHE A 89 11.59 21.54 1.14
C PHE A 89 10.88 22.22 2.31
N ASN A 90 11.62 22.65 3.34
CA ASN A 90 11.05 23.29 4.52
C ASN A 90 10.46 24.68 4.24
N ASN A 91 11.00 25.40 3.25
CA ASN A 91 10.46 26.69 2.80
C ASN A 91 9.14 26.54 2.03
N ASP A 92 9.03 25.49 1.22
CA ASP A 92 7.90 25.31 0.30
C ASP A 92 6.79 24.42 0.86
N VAL A 93 7.10 23.53 1.81
CA VAL A 93 6.16 22.54 2.34
C VAL A 93 5.79 22.83 3.78
N ASN A 94 4.50 23.09 3.99
CA ASN A 94 3.88 23.18 5.30
C ASN A 94 2.99 21.95 5.54
N MET A 95 3.39 21.05 6.42
CA MET A 95 2.65 19.79 6.68
C MET A 95 1.25 19.99 7.28
N SER A 96 0.90 21.19 7.74
CA SER A 96 -0.47 21.52 8.15
C SER A 96 -1.38 21.93 6.98
N ILE A 97 -0.80 22.23 5.81
CA ILE A 97 -1.48 22.60 4.56
C ILE A 97 -1.10 21.57 3.50
N HIS A 98 -1.89 20.51 3.37
CA HIS A 98 -1.57 19.36 2.50
C HIS A 98 -1.29 19.77 1.05
N GLU A 99 -1.97 20.79 0.54
CA GLU A 99 -1.80 21.33 -0.81
C GLU A 99 -0.37 21.82 -1.08
N SER A 100 0.37 22.25 -0.04
CA SER A 100 1.76 22.69 -0.20
C SER A 100 2.69 21.58 -0.67
N LEU A 101 2.51 20.35 -0.17
CA LEU A 101 3.28 19.18 -0.61
C LEU A 101 2.91 18.78 -2.04
N THR A 102 1.63 18.83 -2.40
CA THR A 102 1.19 18.61 -3.80
C THR A 102 1.85 19.64 -4.72
N LYS A 103 1.81 20.93 -4.36
CA LYS A 103 2.43 22.01 -5.15
C LYS A 103 3.94 21.81 -5.27
N TYR A 104 4.62 21.43 -4.19
CA TYR A 104 6.06 21.13 -4.20
C TYR A 104 6.39 19.99 -5.16
N LEU A 105 5.68 18.86 -5.07
CA LEU A 105 5.89 17.71 -5.96
C LEU A 105 5.64 18.08 -7.42
N SER A 106 4.56 18.81 -7.72
CA SER A 106 4.25 19.26 -9.08
C SER A 106 5.31 20.24 -9.62
N THR A 107 5.88 21.10 -8.78
CA THR A 107 6.85 22.13 -9.19
C THR A 107 8.26 21.55 -9.40
N HIS A 108 8.74 20.71 -8.49
CA HIS A 108 10.12 20.22 -8.49
C HIS A 108 10.33 18.90 -9.23
N PHE A 109 9.28 18.09 -9.33
CA PHE A 109 9.32 16.82 -10.04
C PHE A 109 8.48 16.91 -11.31
N GLY A 110 7.22 17.29 -11.17
CA GLY A 110 6.26 17.28 -12.27
C GLY A 110 5.46 15.99 -12.32
N GLU A 111 4.27 16.12 -12.89
CA GLU A 111 3.16 15.16 -12.76
C GLU A 111 3.46 13.75 -13.30
N LYS A 112 4.30 13.66 -14.33
CA LYS A 112 4.57 12.41 -15.08
C LYS A 112 5.92 11.78 -14.77
N THR A 113 6.58 12.24 -13.70
CA THR A 113 7.88 11.69 -13.33
C THR A 113 7.76 10.34 -12.64
N ARG A 114 8.82 9.55 -12.72
CA ARG A 114 8.91 8.24 -12.08
C ARG A 114 8.62 8.30 -10.58
N VAL A 115 9.10 9.34 -9.89
CA VAL A 115 8.88 9.55 -8.45
C VAL A 115 7.40 9.83 -8.17
N VAL A 116 6.78 10.75 -8.92
CA VAL A 116 5.37 11.09 -8.73
C VAL A 116 4.45 9.92 -9.08
N ASN A 117 4.68 9.21 -10.19
CA ASN A 117 3.91 8.03 -10.56
C ASN A 117 4.00 6.93 -9.49
N LEU A 118 5.19 6.70 -8.92
CA LEU A 118 5.34 5.79 -7.81
C LEU A 118 4.56 6.27 -6.57
N LEU A 119 4.68 7.55 -6.19
CA LEU A 119 3.95 8.12 -5.04
C LEU A 119 2.42 8.07 -5.22
N LYS A 120 1.90 8.17 -6.45
CA LYS A 120 0.47 7.96 -6.75
C LYS A 120 -0.01 6.54 -6.41
N THR A 121 0.89 5.57 -6.29
CA THR A 121 0.57 4.22 -5.79
C THR A 121 0.74 4.05 -4.29
N CYS A 122 1.24 5.07 -3.58
CA CYS A 122 1.55 5.04 -2.15
C CYS A 122 0.49 5.73 -1.25
N ASN A 123 -0.73 5.93 -1.76
CA ASN A 123 -1.86 6.49 -1.01
C ASN A 123 -2.97 5.45 -0.80
N GLN A 124 -4.06 5.78 -0.09
CA GLN A 124 -5.08 4.77 0.24
C GLN A 124 -5.99 4.42 -0.94
N SER A 125 -6.05 5.23 -1.99
CA SER A 125 -7.03 5.04 -3.07
C SER A 125 -6.92 3.65 -3.75
N PRO A 126 -5.72 3.16 -4.14
CA PRO A 126 -5.60 1.81 -4.70
C PRO A 126 -5.99 0.70 -3.71
N VAL A 127 -5.67 0.86 -2.42
CA VAL A 127 -6.03 -0.11 -1.38
C VAL A 127 -7.52 -0.13 -1.12
N ILE A 128 -8.18 1.02 -1.09
CA ILE A 128 -9.64 1.12 -0.90
C ILE A 128 -10.35 0.46 -2.08
N ALA A 129 -9.88 0.66 -3.31
CA ALA A 129 -10.39 -0.02 -4.49
C ALA A 129 -10.32 -1.55 -4.33
N ALA A 130 -9.14 -2.09 -3.99
CA ALA A 130 -9.00 -3.53 -3.74
C ALA A 130 -9.85 -4.02 -2.56
N LEU A 131 -9.91 -3.26 -1.46
CA LEU A 131 -10.65 -3.60 -0.24
C LEU A 131 -12.15 -3.75 -0.51
N PHE A 132 -12.72 -2.94 -1.41
CA PHE A 132 -14.13 -3.06 -1.81
C PHE A 132 -14.41 -4.43 -2.45
N HIS A 133 -13.53 -4.88 -3.36
CA HIS A 133 -13.65 -6.18 -4.02
C HIS A 133 -13.41 -7.35 -3.06
N ILE A 134 -12.42 -7.24 -2.16
CA ILE A 134 -12.19 -8.21 -1.09
C ILE A 134 -13.44 -8.33 -0.21
N ARG A 135 -14.01 -7.21 0.23
CA ARG A 135 -15.22 -7.19 1.07
C ARG A 135 -16.41 -7.84 0.36
N THR A 136 -16.59 -7.55 -0.92
CA THR A 136 -17.66 -8.14 -1.73
C THR A 136 -17.47 -9.64 -1.91
N ALA A 137 -16.24 -10.11 -2.11
CA ALA A 137 -15.96 -11.53 -2.26
C ALA A 137 -16.16 -12.30 -0.94
N LEU A 138 -15.68 -11.75 0.18
CA LEU A 138 -15.79 -12.36 1.49
C LEU A 138 -17.21 -12.32 2.08
N SER A 139 -18.00 -11.28 1.78
CA SER A 139 -19.40 -11.22 2.26
C SER A 139 -20.29 -12.30 1.64
N LYS A 140 -20.01 -12.71 0.39
CA LYS A 140 -20.70 -13.85 -0.30
C LYS A 140 -20.43 -15.20 0.36
N ILE A 141 -19.44 -15.27 1.23
CA ILE A 141 -19.13 -16.44 2.05
C ILE A 141 -19.21 -16.06 3.54
N ASP A 142 -20.14 -15.17 3.92
CA ASP A 142 -20.46 -14.85 5.32
C ASP A 142 -19.26 -14.41 6.19
N ILE A 143 -18.19 -13.90 5.58
CA ILE A 143 -17.03 -13.34 6.29
C ILE A 143 -17.15 -11.83 6.25
N ASN A 144 -17.50 -11.26 7.40
CA ASN A 144 -17.54 -9.81 7.63
C ASN A 144 -16.36 -9.40 8.51
N PHE A 145 -15.71 -8.30 8.13
CA PHE A 145 -14.50 -7.84 8.81
C PHE A 145 -14.43 -6.31 8.90
N LYS A 146 -13.59 -5.83 9.81
CA LYS A 146 -13.25 -4.41 9.96
C LYS A 146 -11.74 -4.22 10.01
N ASP A 147 -11.34 -2.99 9.73
CA ASP A 147 -9.96 -2.52 9.82
C ASP A 147 -9.38 -2.66 11.24
N CYS A 148 -8.16 -3.21 11.34
CA CYS A 148 -7.34 -3.05 12.54
C CYS A 148 -6.66 -1.67 12.51
N ARG A 149 -7.07 -0.76 13.40
CA ARG A 149 -6.51 0.61 13.46
C ARG A 149 -4.98 0.59 13.53
N GLY A 150 -4.35 1.39 12.65
CA GLY A 150 -2.90 1.59 12.62
C GLY A 150 -2.11 0.46 11.94
N GLN A 151 -2.76 -0.59 11.44
CA GLN A 151 -2.10 -1.74 10.79
C GLN A 151 -2.07 -1.58 9.26
N TRP A 152 -1.41 -0.51 8.81
CA TRP A 152 -1.16 -0.30 7.39
C TRP A 152 0.31 0.00 7.15
N PHE A 153 0.94 -0.84 6.33
CA PHE A 153 2.35 -0.77 5.96
C PHE A 153 2.51 -0.52 4.48
N LEU A 154 3.50 0.28 4.12
CA LEU A 154 3.89 0.56 2.73
C LEU A 154 5.33 0.12 2.54
N HIS A 155 5.56 -0.81 1.63
CA HIS A 155 6.90 -1.27 1.31
C HIS A 155 7.26 -0.86 -0.10
N PHE A 156 8.46 -0.32 -0.27
CA PHE A 156 9.07 -0.09 -1.57
C PHE A 156 10.24 -1.06 -1.75
N HIS A 157 10.28 -1.74 -2.89
CA HIS A 157 11.42 -2.55 -3.30
C HIS A 157 11.98 -2.01 -4.61
N THR A 158 13.30 -1.92 -4.70
CA THR A 158 13.98 -1.55 -5.97
C THR A 158 13.86 -2.61 -7.07
N GLY A 159 13.50 -3.84 -6.71
CA GLY A 159 13.54 -5.01 -7.60
C GLY A 159 14.89 -5.72 -7.55
N LYS A 160 14.92 -7.01 -7.95
CA LYS A 160 16.16 -7.82 -7.94
C LYS A 160 17.25 -7.29 -8.87
N ASP A 161 16.82 -6.64 -9.94
CA ASP A 161 17.62 -6.05 -10.99
C ASP A 161 17.82 -4.53 -10.83
N HIS A 162 17.21 -3.92 -9.80
CA HIS A 162 17.07 -2.45 -9.66
C HIS A 162 16.39 -1.76 -10.84
N ASP A 163 15.69 -2.53 -11.68
CA ASP A 163 15.03 -2.03 -12.87
C ASP A 163 13.52 -2.16 -12.77
N LYS A 164 12.99 -3.06 -11.93
CA LYS A 164 11.55 -3.21 -11.72
C LYS A 164 11.13 -2.90 -10.29
N PRO A 165 10.89 -1.61 -9.97
CA PRO A 165 10.38 -1.21 -8.69
C PRO A 165 9.08 -1.92 -8.33
N GLN A 166 8.85 -2.12 -7.04
CA GLN A 166 7.63 -2.72 -6.51
C GLN A 166 7.12 -1.91 -5.33
N ILE A 167 5.79 -1.75 -5.27
CA ILE A 167 5.09 -1.17 -4.13
C ILE A 167 4.16 -2.22 -3.56
N THR A 168 4.32 -2.52 -2.27
CA THR A 168 3.45 -3.41 -1.54
C THR A 168 2.71 -2.62 -0.48
N GLN A 169 1.38 -2.69 -0.49
CA GLN A 169 0.54 -2.12 0.55
C GLN A 169 -0.09 -3.24 1.36
N ARG A 170 0.26 -3.34 2.64
CA ARG A 170 -0.13 -4.45 3.53
C ARG A 170 -1.11 -3.97 4.60
N ARG A 171 -2.13 -4.78 4.84
CA ARG A 171 -3.28 -4.45 5.69
C ARG A 171 -3.62 -5.63 6.58
N MET A 172 -3.99 -5.34 7.83
CA MET A 172 -4.54 -6.33 8.75
C MET A 172 -6.01 -6.03 9.02
N GLU A 173 -6.83 -7.05 8.89
CA GLU A 173 -8.28 -6.99 9.07
C GLU A 173 -8.70 -7.94 10.19
N GLN A 174 -9.81 -7.64 10.84
CA GLN A 174 -10.36 -8.41 11.93
C GLN A 174 -11.78 -8.88 11.60
N VAL A 175 -11.99 -10.20 11.64
CA VAL A 175 -13.28 -10.84 11.38
C VAL A 175 -14.07 -10.89 12.67
N TYR A 176 -15.34 -10.52 12.58
CA TYR A 176 -16.25 -10.53 13.72
C TYR A 176 -17.51 -11.33 13.41
N LYS A 177 -18.10 -11.87 14.47
CA LYS A 177 -19.44 -12.44 14.45
C LYS A 177 -20.26 -11.85 15.60
N MET A 178 -21.54 -11.63 15.38
CA MET A 178 -22.43 -11.27 16.50
C MET A 178 -22.50 -12.45 17.47
N ALA A 179 -22.41 -12.16 18.76
CA ALA A 179 -22.69 -13.14 19.79
C ALA A 179 -24.14 -13.66 19.66
N PRO A 180 -24.46 -14.89 20.13
CA PRO A 180 -25.80 -15.46 20.00
C PRO A 180 -26.93 -14.60 20.60
N ASP A 181 -26.59 -13.78 21.59
CA ASP A 181 -27.48 -12.85 22.28
C ASP A 181 -27.62 -11.48 21.58
N ASN A 182 -26.92 -11.27 20.46
CA ASN A 182 -26.83 -10.01 19.71
C ASN A 182 -26.33 -8.80 20.52
N THR A 183 -25.69 -9.00 21.67
CA THR A 183 -25.25 -7.88 22.53
C THR A 183 -23.86 -7.36 22.20
N ARG A 184 -23.01 -8.19 21.57
CA ARG A 184 -21.60 -7.88 21.30
C ARG A 184 -21.06 -8.53 20.04
N LEU A 185 -19.99 -7.95 19.51
CA LEU A 185 -19.19 -8.54 18.44
C LEU A 185 -18.08 -9.39 19.05
N LEU A 186 -18.05 -10.67 18.68
CA LEU A 186 -16.97 -11.60 19.01
C LEU A 186 -15.91 -11.51 17.92
N ASN A 187 -14.67 -11.26 18.33
CA ASN A 187 -13.51 -11.38 17.46
C ASN A 187 -13.27 -12.86 17.16
N LEU A 188 -13.30 -13.24 15.88
CA LEU A 188 -13.05 -14.61 15.48
C LEU A 188 -11.57 -14.85 15.16
N PHE A 189 -11.02 -14.01 14.28
CA PHE A 189 -9.64 -14.09 13.86
C PHE A 189 -9.24 -12.79 13.16
N LYS A 190 -7.94 -12.62 12.98
CA LYS A 190 -7.37 -11.58 12.11
C LYS A 190 -6.85 -12.23 10.85
N PHE A 191 -6.86 -11.49 9.75
CA PHE A 191 -6.13 -11.89 8.56
C PHE A 191 -5.38 -10.72 7.99
N GLU A 192 -4.30 -11.03 7.30
CA GLU A 192 -3.40 -10.06 6.73
C GLU A 192 -3.29 -10.30 5.24
N TRP A 193 -3.40 -9.22 4.47
CA TRP A 193 -3.33 -9.26 3.03
C TRP A 193 -2.47 -8.11 2.51
N GLU A 194 -1.99 -8.26 1.28
CA GLU A 194 -1.22 -7.22 0.60
C GLU A 194 -1.70 -7.00 -0.83
N LEU A 195 -1.54 -5.76 -1.29
CA LEU A 195 -1.68 -5.33 -2.68
C LEU A 195 -0.29 -4.99 -3.22
N LEU A 196 0.16 -5.76 -4.20
CA LEU A 196 1.46 -5.61 -4.85
C LEU A 196 1.29 -4.97 -6.23
N PHE A 197 2.05 -3.91 -6.48
CA PHE A 197 2.29 -3.33 -7.79
C PHE A 197 3.72 -3.65 -8.23
N VAL A 198 3.88 -4.19 -9.42
CA VAL A 198 5.19 -4.33 -10.07
C VAL A 198 5.21 -3.40 -11.28
N PHE A 199 6.19 -2.50 -11.31
CA PHE A 199 6.41 -1.63 -12.45
C PHE A 199 7.23 -2.35 -13.52
N ASN A 200 7.00 -2.01 -14.78
CA ASN A 200 7.73 -2.60 -15.91
C ASN A 200 9.20 -2.18 -15.95
N SER A 201 9.50 -1.01 -15.37
CA SER A 201 10.80 -0.33 -15.41
C SER A 201 10.91 0.72 -14.30
N VAL A 202 12.13 1.18 -14.05
CA VAL A 202 12.49 2.29 -13.15
C VAL A 202 11.85 3.62 -13.55
N GLU A 203 11.38 3.76 -14.80
CA GLU A 203 10.63 4.94 -15.25
C GLU A 203 9.24 5.05 -14.61
N CYS A 204 8.74 3.97 -13.98
CA CYS A 204 7.44 3.90 -13.31
C CYS A 204 6.28 4.43 -14.17
N GLN A 205 6.33 4.23 -15.49
CA GLN A 205 5.27 4.68 -16.42
C GLN A 205 4.17 3.64 -16.58
N VAL A 206 4.47 2.37 -16.33
CA VAL A 206 3.53 1.26 -16.49
C VAL A 206 3.63 0.30 -15.31
N ILE A 207 2.48 -0.04 -14.72
CA ILE A 207 2.36 -1.19 -13.82
C ILE A 207 2.13 -2.42 -14.68
N GLU A 208 3.09 -3.36 -14.67
CA GLU A 208 3.03 -4.61 -15.45
C GLU A 208 2.24 -5.72 -14.73
N LYS A 209 2.13 -5.62 -13.40
CA LYS A 209 1.45 -6.63 -12.59
C LYS A 209 0.81 -6.01 -11.37
N VAL A 210 -0.42 -6.44 -11.10
CA VAL A 210 -1.15 -6.18 -9.85
C VAL A 210 -1.47 -7.52 -9.20
N SER A 211 -1.23 -7.66 -7.90
CA SER A 211 -1.55 -8.89 -7.17
C SER A 211 -2.14 -8.61 -5.80
N LEU A 212 -3.09 -9.43 -5.38
CA LEU A 212 -3.64 -9.48 -4.04
C LEU A 212 -3.26 -10.80 -3.41
N ASN A 213 -2.51 -10.75 -2.32
CA ASN A 213 -2.04 -11.95 -1.64
C ASN A 213 -2.59 -11.99 -0.21
N LEU A 214 -3.11 -13.15 0.20
CA LEU A 214 -3.35 -13.43 1.62
C LEU A 214 -2.03 -13.90 2.26
N LEU A 215 -1.57 -13.18 3.26
CA LEU A 215 -0.29 -13.46 3.93
C LEU A 215 -0.47 -14.41 5.12
N ARG A 216 -1.41 -14.07 6.01
CA ARG A 216 -1.61 -14.79 7.26
C ARG A 216 -3.08 -14.79 7.67
N VAL A 217 -3.49 -15.86 8.32
CA VAL A 217 -4.73 -15.94 9.10
C VAL A 217 -4.33 -16.28 10.53
N ASP A 218 -4.83 -15.52 11.50
CA ASP A 218 -4.43 -15.59 12.90
C ASP A 218 -5.64 -15.76 13.82
N PHE A 219 -5.79 -16.98 14.34
CA PHE A 219 -6.83 -17.36 15.29
C PHE A 219 -6.41 -17.22 16.75
N SER A 220 -5.23 -16.64 17.06
CA SER A 220 -4.73 -16.50 18.43
C SER A 220 -5.37 -15.37 19.25
N GLY A 221 -6.33 -14.64 18.68
CA GLY A 221 -6.94 -13.47 19.31
C GLY A 221 -7.85 -13.78 20.50
N GLU A 222 -7.96 -12.80 21.42
CA GLU A 222 -8.91 -12.85 22.53
C GLU A 222 -10.36 -12.68 22.03
N GLY A 223 -11.23 -13.63 22.34
CA GLY A 223 -12.65 -13.54 22.00
C GLY A 223 -13.42 -14.85 22.16
N MET A 224 -13.01 -15.90 21.44
CA MET A 224 -13.66 -17.22 21.46
C MET A 224 -12.72 -18.30 20.91
N GLU A 225 -12.59 -19.42 21.60
CA GLU A 225 -11.96 -20.60 21.02
C GLU A 225 -12.91 -21.23 19.99
N LEU A 226 -12.63 -20.98 18.71
CA LEU A 226 -13.32 -21.70 17.64
C LEU A 226 -12.90 -23.18 17.65
N PRO A 227 -13.83 -24.13 17.47
CA PRO A 227 -13.49 -25.54 17.20
C PRO A 227 -12.50 -25.65 16.04
N GLU A 228 -11.59 -26.63 16.10
CA GLU A 228 -10.54 -26.80 15.08
C GLU A 228 -11.10 -26.94 13.65
N ASN A 229 -12.22 -27.65 13.51
CA ASN A 229 -12.90 -27.80 12.23
C ASN A 229 -13.41 -26.47 11.65
N ASP A 230 -13.95 -25.60 12.50
CA ASP A 230 -14.44 -24.28 12.09
C ASP A 230 -13.26 -23.38 11.68
N ARG A 231 -12.13 -23.44 12.39
CA ARG A 231 -10.91 -22.70 12.02
C ARG A 231 -10.43 -23.11 10.63
N LYS A 232 -10.36 -24.42 10.36
CA LYS A 232 -9.98 -24.97 9.05
C LYS A 232 -10.96 -24.56 7.95
N ASP A 233 -12.26 -24.57 8.23
CA ASP A 233 -13.27 -24.10 7.27
C ASP A 233 -13.06 -22.62 6.92
N TYR A 234 -12.96 -21.74 7.92
CA TYR A 234 -12.70 -20.31 7.70
C TYR A 234 -11.41 -20.08 6.92
N GLU A 235 -10.32 -20.76 7.30
CA GLU A 235 -9.03 -20.64 6.64
C GLU A 235 -9.08 -21.09 5.17
N ASN A 236 -9.73 -22.22 4.88
CA ASN A 236 -9.89 -22.72 3.51
C ASN A 236 -10.72 -21.77 2.65
N ARG A 237 -11.80 -21.22 3.21
CA ARG A 237 -12.69 -20.29 2.51
C ARG A 237 -12.00 -18.95 2.21
N ILE A 238 -11.25 -18.39 3.15
CA ILE A 238 -10.50 -17.15 2.88
C ILE A 238 -9.34 -17.40 1.91
N ARG A 239 -8.58 -18.49 2.07
CA ARG A 239 -7.49 -18.84 1.15
C ARG A 239 -7.99 -19.05 -0.28
N SER A 240 -9.10 -19.79 -0.45
CA SER A 240 -9.71 -19.98 -1.78
C SER A 240 -10.24 -18.69 -2.39
N THR A 241 -10.64 -17.71 -1.58
CA THR A 241 -11.09 -16.39 -2.09
C THR A 241 -9.93 -15.57 -2.65
N PHE A 242 -8.74 -15.69 -2.06
CA PHE A 242 -7.50 -15.04 -2.51
C PHE A 242 -6.68 -15.89 -3.51
N ASP A 243 -7.12 -17.11 -3.82
CA ASP A 243 -6.40 -17.97 -4.75
C ASP A 243 -6.34 -17.33 -6.14
N LYS A 244 -5.16 -17.40 -6.77
CA LYS A 244 -4.88 -16.87 -8.12
C LYS A 244 -5.24 -15.39 -8.32
N CYS A 245 -5.21 -14.58 -7.26
CA CYS A 245 -5.51 -13.15 -7.35
C CYS A 245 -4.32 -12.33 -7.89
N SER A 246 -3.94 -12.58 -9.13
CA SER A 246 -2.86 -11.88 -9.82
C SER A 246 -3.24 -11.62 -11.28
N ALA A 247 -3.00 -10.40 -11.76
CA ALA A 247 -3.24 -10.02 -13.15
C ALA A 247 -1.98 -9.36 -13.74
N CYS A 248 -1.51 -9.90 -14.87
CA CYS A 248 -0.62 -9.17 -15.77
C CYS A 248 -1.43 -8.09 -16.45
N THR A 249 -0.90 -6.88 -16.48
CA THR A 249 -1.63 -5.70 -16.97
C THR A 249 -0.66 -4.71 -17.60
N ASN A 250 -1.19 -3.70 -18.26
CA ASN A 250 -0.44 -2.55 -18.77
C ASN A 250 -1.18 -1.29 -18.32
N ILE A 251 -1.14 -1.00 -17.02
CA ILE A 251 -1.73 0.24 -16.50
C ILE A 251 -0.71 1.35 -16.72
N GLN A 252 -0.97 2.19 -17.72
CA GLN A 252 -0.17 3.37 -18.01
C GLN A 252 -0.65 4.56 -17.18
N PHE A 253 0.27 5.35 -16.65
CA PHE A 253 -0.08 6.62 -16.01
C PHE A 253 -0.40 7.70 -17.05
N ALA A 254 -1.37 8.57 -16.73
CA ALA A 254 -1.83 9.64 -17.62
C ALA A 254 -0.85 10.81 -17.70
#